data_AF-A0A3P9DJP9-F1
#
_entry.id   AF-A0A3P9DJP9-F1
#
_cell.length_a   1.000
_cell.length_b   1.000
_cell.length_c   1.000
_cell.angle_alpha   90.00
_cell.angle_beta   90.00
_cell.angle_gamma   90.00
#
_symmetry.space_group_name_H-M   'P 1'
#
loop_
_entity.id
_entity.type
_entity.pdbx_description
1 polymer ?
#
loop_
_entity_poly.entity_id
_entity_poly.type
_entity_poly.pdbx_seq_one_letter_code
_entity_poly.pdbx_strand_id
1 'polypeptide(L)'
;MEGRYINIIIPGRTEYLTLCEVEVDGTLSGKSCPILLVCSGLNEHIMGFGTNVARLGQVSQSSKYGNAKPENAIDGNRASNFNQGSCACTNNNLNPWWRLDLLKTYKINTVTITNRQDCCPERINGAEIRIGNSLNDNGNANPRCAVISSIAAGASQTFACNGMEGRYINIVIPGRTEYLTLCEVEVDGTLSETNVARLGQVSQSSTYGNAKPENAIDGNRASNYNQGSCACTNNNLNPWWRLDLLKTYKINTVTITNRQDCCPERINGAEIRIGNSLNDNGNANPRCAVISSIAAGASQTFACNGMEGRYINIVIPGRTEYLTLCEVEVDGTLSGKSCPILLVLDLLKTYKINTVTITNRQDCCPERINGAEIRIGNSLNDNGNANPR
;
A
#
# COMPACT_ATOMS: atom_id res chain seq x y z
N MET A 1 -22.70 12.80 24.36
CA MET A 1 -21.98 14.09 24.45
C MET A 1 -22.06 14.79 23.10
N GLU A 2 -21.98 16.12 23.06
CA GLU A 2 -21.91 16.84 21.78
C GLU A 2 -20.46 16.99 21.32
N GLY A 3 -20.14 16.50 20.13
CA GLY A 3 -18.77 16.53 19.62
C GLY A 3 -18.70 16.34 18.12
N ARG A 4 -17.60 16.86 17.56
CA ARG A 4 -17.19 16.69 16.17
C ARG A 4 -16.12 15.61 16.02
N TYR A 5 -15.29 15.45 17.05
CA TYR A 5 -14.19 14.51 17.13
C TYR A 5 -14.46 13.44 18.18
N ILE A 6 -14.16 12.18 17.86
CA ILE A 6 -14.23 11.04 18.78
C ILE A 6 -12.86 10.36 18.77
N ASN A 7 -12.27 10.19 19.96
CA ASN A 7 -10.99 9.53 20.16
C ASN A 7 -11.17 8.31 21.09
N ILE A 8 -10.44 7.23 20.84
CA ILE A 8 -10.38 6.07 21.72
C ILE A 8 -8.92 5.88 22.14
N ILE A 9 -8.63 5.95 23.45
CA ILE A 9 -7.26 5.95 23.98
C ILE A 9 -7.12 4.99 25.17
N ILE A 10 -5.91 4.49 25.49
CA ILE A 10 -5.62 3.91 26.81
C ILE A 10 -4.63 4.83 27.54
N PRO A 11 -5.01 5.45 28.67
CA PRO A 11 -4.10 6.29 29.43
C PRO A 11 -2.85 5.54 29.90
N GLY A 12 -1.67 6.16 29.76
CA GLY A 12 -0.42 5.62 30.28
C GLY A 12 0.23 4.50 29.46
N ARG A 13 -0.36 4.10 28.32
CA ARG A 13 0.29 3.22 27.34
C ARG A 13 0.70 4.02 26.10
N THR A 14 1.95 3.84 25.66
CA THR A 14 2.48 4.39 24.41
C THR A 14 2.40 3.38 23.25
N GLU A 15 1.88 2.18 23.53
CA GLU A 15 1.68 1.09 22.57
C GLU A 15 0.26 1.07 21.97
N TYR A 16 0.12 0.31 20.89
CA TYR A 16 -0.99 0.30 19.94
C TYR A 16 -2.30 -0.42 20.41
N LEU A 17 -3.48 0.13 20.05
CA LEU A 17 -4.82 -0.46 20.26
C LEU A 17 -5.50 -0.87 18.94
N THR A 18 -6.13 -2.05 18.86
CA THR A 18 -6.87 -2.51 17.67
C THR A 18 -8.33 -2.76 18.00
N LEU A 19 -9.24 -2.22 17.18
CA LEU A 19 -10.69 -2.40 17.25
C LEU A 19 -11.17 -2.88 15.88
N CYS A 20 -11.99 -3.94 15.83
CA CYS A 20 -12.43 -4.49 14.55
C CYS A 20 -13.51 -3.68 13.87
N GLU A 21 -14.38 -3.08 14.68
CA GLU A 21 -15.51 -2.30 14.22
C GLU A 21 -15.82 -1.25 15.30
N VAL A 22 -16.01 -0.01 14.87
CA VAL A 22 -16.45 1.09 15.73
C VAL A 22 -17.72 1.65 15.11
N GLU A 23 -18.84 1.39 15.78
CA GLU A 23 -20.15 1.90 15.40
C GLU A 23 -20.48 3.12 16.28
N VAL A 24 -20.88 4.23 15.66
CA VAL A 24 -21.18 5.48 16.36
C VAL A 24 -22.62 5.88 16.08
N ASP A 25 -23.45 5.82 17.11
CA ASP A 25 -24.84 6.24 17.06
C ASP A 25 -24.99 7.67 17.60
N GLY A 26 -25.45 8.59 16.75
CA GLY A 26 -25.68 9.99 17.11
C GLY A 26 -26.92 10.59 16.47
N THR A 27 -27.43 11.69 17.05
CA THR A 27 -28.54 12.48 16.51
C THR A 27 -28.02 13.86 16.08
N LEU A 28 -28.30 14.25 14.84
CA LEU A 28 -28.11 15.63 14.40
C LEU A 28 -29.34 16.40 14.89
N SER A 29 -29.14 17.53 15.58
CA SER A 29 -30.17 18.37 16.23
C SER A 29 -31.61 18.10 15.76
N GLY A 30 -32.30 17.17 16.45
CA GLY A 30 -33.73 16.91 16.27
C GLY A 30 -34.15 15.80 15.29
N LYS A 31 -33.26 15.05 14.63
CA LYS A 31 -33.63 13.83 13.85
C LYS A 31 -32.64 12.68 14.07
N SER A 32 -33.15 11.48 14.31
CA SER A 32 -32.34 10.25 14.43
C SER A 32 -31.94 9.74 13.04
N CYS A 33 -30.65 9.73 12.75
CA CYS A 33 -30.07 8.98 11.64
C CYS A 33 -28.94 8.12 12.21
N PRO A 34 -28.91 6.80 11.99
CA PRO A 34 -27.68 6.03 12.18
C PRO A 34 -26.64 6.52 11.17
N ILE A 35 -25.43 6.81 11.63
CA ILE A 35 -24.33 7.30 10.79
C ILE A 35 -23.29 6.20 10.73
N LEU A 36 -23.29 5.43 9.63
CA LEU A 36 -22.20 4.54 9.29
C LEU A 36 -21.09 5.38 8.64
N LEU A 37 -20.04 5.71 9.40
CA LEU A 37 -18.87 6.40 8.87
C LEU A 37 -17.72 5.41 8.67
N VAL A 38 -17.33 5.18 7.42
CA VAL A 38 -16.06 4.56 7.05
C VAL A 38 -15.01 5.65 6.99
N CYS A 39 -13.91 5.51 7.74
CA CYS A 39 -12.88 6.53 7.85
C CYS A 39 -12.32 6.96 6.49
N SER A 40 -12.58 8.21 6.13
CA SER A 40 -11.94 8.90 5.01
C SER A 40 -11.20 10.13 5.52
N GLY A 41 -9.88 10.16 5.32
CA GLY A 41 -9.11 11.40 5.35
C GLY A 41 -8.00 11.48 6.39
N LEU A 42 -6.88 10.77 6.18
CA LEU A 42 -5.56 11.19 6.64
C LEU A 42 -4.55 10.82 5.54
N ASN A 43 -3.86 11.84 5.01
CA ASN A 43 -2.70 11.69 4.15
C ASN A 43 -1.53 11.18 5.01
N GLU A 44 -1.43 9.86 5.17
CA GLU A 44 -0.17 9.14 5.41
C GLU A 44 -0.44 7.64 5.27
N HIS A 45 0.47 6.95 4.56
CA HIS A 45 0.31 5.58 4.09
C HIS A 45 -0.01 4.57 5.21
N ILE A 46 -1.30 4.25 5.33
CA ILE A 46 -1.80 3.11 6.07
C ILE A 46 -2.00 1.97 5.06
N MET A 47 -1.03 1.05 4.99
CA MET A 47 -1.24 -0.25 4.37
C MET A 47 -2.05 -1.13 5.33
N GLY A 48 -3.37 -1.10 5.18
CA GLY A 48 -4.27 -2.09 5.75
C GLY A 48 -4.39 -3.28 4.81
N PHE A 49 -4.10 -4.47 5.32
CA PHE A 49 -4.46 -5.72 4.65
C PHE A 49 -6.00 -5.80 4.59
N GLY A 50 -6.56 -5.79 3.38
CA GLY A 50 -8.01 -5.86 3.12
C GLY A 50 -8.68 -4.57 2.60
N THR A 51 -7.91 -3.54 2.21
CA THR A 51 -8.48 -2.28 1.69
C THR A 51 -8.72 -2.39 0.18
N ASN A 52 -9.89 -1.95 -0.30
CA ASN A 52 -10.14 -1.74 -1.73
C ASN A 52 -9.08 -0.79 -2.33
N VAL A 53 -8.06 -1.35 -2.99
CA VAL A 53 -6.94 -0.57 -3.54
C VAL A 53 -7.34 0.28 -4.73
N ALA A 54 -8.52 0.03 -5.33
CA ALA A 54 -9.02 0.79 -6.46
C ALA A 54 -9.22 2.27 -6.13
N ARG A 55 -9.56 2.59 -4.88
CA ARG A 55 -9.77 3.97 -4.41
C ARG A 55 -8.50 4.83 -4.43
N LEU A 56 -7.34 4.19 -4.51
CA LEU A 56 -6.04 4.86 -4.61
C LEU A 56 -5.63 5.13 -6.06
N GLY A 57 -6.34 4.53 -7.02
CA GLY A 57 -6.00 4.59 -8.43
C GLY A 57 -6.63 5.76 -9.17
N GLN A 58 -6.19 5.93 -10.41
CA GLN A 58 -6.77 6.84 -11.38
C GLN A 58 -7.55 6.04 -12.40
N VAL A 59 -8.66 6.60 -12.90
CA VAL A 59 -9.56 5.86 -13.78
C VAL A 59 -9.81 6.58 -15.09
N SER A 60 -10.15 5.82 -16.11
CA SER A 60 -10.50 6.31 -17.43
C SER A 60 -11.48 5.34 -18.07
N GLN A 61 -12.28 5.82 -19.03
CA GLN A 61 -13.19 4.97 -19.79
C GLN A 61 -13.23 5.41 -21.25
N SER A 62 -13.58 4.49 -22.14
CA SER A 62 -13.52 4.68 -23.60
C SER A 62 -14.33 5.88 -24.09
N SER A 63 -15.45 6.17 -23.43
CA SER A 63 -16.28 7.34 -23.65
C SER A 63 -17.14 7.62 -22.43
N LYS A 64 -17.75 8.80 -22.35
CA LYS A 64 -18.59 9.21 -21.22
C LYS A 64 -20.03 9.43 -21.66
N TYR A 65 -20.97 8.69 -21.07
CA TYR A 65 -22.40 8.90 -21.25
C TYR A 65 -22.91 9.94 -20.26
N GLY A 66 -23.31 11.12 -20.77
CA GLY A 66 -23.77 12.23 -19.94
C GLY A 66 -22.76 12.61 -18.85
N ASN A 67 -23.19 12.54 -17.59
CA ASN A 67 -22.39 12.87 -16.41
C ASN A 67 -21.78 11.65 -15.70
N ALA A 68 -21.93 10.44 -16.26
CA ALA A 68 -21.44 9.19 -15.65
C ALA A 68 -19.93 9.03 -15.81
N LYS A 69 -19.22 9.68 -14.90
CA LYS A 69 -17.77 9.76 -14.79
C LYS A 69 -17.13 8.39 -14.46
N PRO A 70 -15.92 8.08 -14.95
CA PRO A 70 -15.24 6.84 -14.61
C PRO A 70 -14.95 6.71 -13.11
N GLU A 71 -14.73 7.83 -12.40
CA GLU A 71 -14.45 7.90 -10.97
C GLU A 71 -15.59 7.36 -10.10
N ASN A 72 -16.82 7.41 -10.61
CA ASN A 72 -17.99 6.89 -9.91
C ASN A 72 -17.87 5.39 -9.61
N ALA A 73 -17.12 4.63 -10.41
CA ALA A 73 -16.94 3.20 -10.16
C ALA A 73 -15.94 2.87 -9.05
N ILE A 74 -15.27 3.85 -8.44
CA ILE A 74 -14.32 3.64 -7.34
C ILE A 74 -14.54 4.65 -6.21
N ASP A 75 -15.75 5.22 -6.13
CA ASP A 75 -16.07 6.28 -5.17
C ASP A 75 -16.34 5.72 -3.76
N GLY A 76 -16.49 4.41 -3.64
CA GLY A 76 -16.81 3.70 -2.39
C GLY A 76 -18.31 3.57 -2.13
N ASN A 77 -19.16 3.81 -3.13
CA ASN A 77 -20.61 3.78 -3.00
C ASN A 77 -21.26 2.84 -4.03
N ARG A 78 -21.73 1.68 -3.56
CA ARG A 78 -22.40 0.66 -4.38
C ARG A 78 -23.83 0.99 -4.80
N ALA A 79 -24.23 2.26 -4.75
CA ALA A 79 -25.53 2.73 -5.20
C ALA A 79 -25.75 2.35 -6.68
N SER A 80 -26.60 1.36 -6.90
CA SER A 80 -26.72 0.68 -8.19
C SER A 80 -27.86 1.19 -9.08
N ASN A 81 -28.65 2.15 -8.59
CA ASN A 81 -29.58 2.89 -9.44
C ASN A 81 -28.81 4.03 -10.14
N PHE A 82 -28.79 4.00 -11.47
CA PHE A 82 -27.99 4.93 -12.27
C PHE A 82 -28.24 6.41 -11.96
N ASN A 83 -29.48 6.78 -11.62
CA ASN A 83 -29.84 8.17 -11.32
C ASN A 83 -29.31 8.66 -9.95
N GLN A 84 -28.77 7.77 -9.12
CA GLN A 84 -28.10 8.14 -7.86
C GLN A 84 -26.68 8.67 -8.08
N GLY A 85 -26.15 8.57 -9.31
CA GLY A 85 -24.90 9.23 -9.70
C GLY A 85 -23.61 8.50 -9.32
N SER A 86 -23.69 7.28 -8.75
CA SER A 86 -22.52 6.44 -8.39
C SER A 86 -22.18 5.36 -9.42
N CYS A 87 -22.71 5.44 -10.64
CA CYS A 87 -22.28 4.54 -11.71
C CYS A 87 -21.44 5.27 -12.77
N ALA A 88 -20.35 4.65 -13.18
CA ALA A 88 -19.63 4.98 -14.41
C ALA A 88 -20.37 4.39 -15.60
N CYS A 89 -20.40 5.09 -16.74
CA CYS A 89 -21.05 4.59 -17.94
C CYS A 89 -20.46 5.15 -19.23
N THR A 90 -20.21 4.25 -20.20
CA THR A 90 -19.78 4.60 -21.55
C THR A 90 -20.95 4.91 -22.46
N ASN A 91 -20.73 5.59 -23.58
CA ASN A 91 -21.70 5.60 -24.68
C ASN A 91 -21.80 4.21 -25.33
N ASN A 92 -22.80 4.03 -26.19
CA ASN A 92 -22.96 2.83 -27.00
C ASN A 92 -21.85 2.75 -28.07
N ASN A 93 -20.74 2.10 -27.75
CA ASN A 93 -19.58 2.04 -28.64
C ASN A 93 -19.14 0.61 -28.83
N LEU A 94 -18.43 0.34 -29.94
CA LEU A 94 -17.77 -0.95 -30.15
C LEU A 94 -16.66 -1.11 -29.12
N ASN A 95 -16.64 -2.26 -28.44
CA ASN A 95 -15.62 -2.61 -27.45
C ASN A 95 -15.49 -1.57 -26.31
N PRO A 96 -16.58 -1.21 -25.61
CA PRO A 96 -16.50 -0.21 -24.53
C PRO A 96 -15.64 -0.76 -23.39
N TRP A 97 -14.84 0.11 -22.77
CA TRP A 97 -13.95 -0.27 -21.70
C TRP A 97 -13.86 0.80 -20.61
N TRP A 98 -13.57 0.33 -19.41
CA TRP A 98 -13.18 1.13 -18.25
C TRP A 98 -11.85 0.60 -17.71
N ARG A 99 -10.96 1.49 -17.29
CA ARG A 99 -9.62 1.17 -16.80
C ARG A 99 -9.33 1.87 -15.49
N LEU A 100 -8.72 1.13 -14.59
CA LEU A 100 -8.07 1.58 -13.37
C LEU A 100 -6.55 1.47 -13.50
N ASP A 101 -5.86 2.57 -13.21
CA ASP A 101 -4.42 2.66 -13.02
C ASP A 101 -4.13 2.78 -11.52
N LEU A 102 -3.56 1.72 -10.93
CA LEU A 102 -3.19 1.67 -9.51
C LEU A 102 -1.90 2.44 -9.20
N LEU A 103 -1.30 3.10 -10.19
CA LEU A 103 -0.04 3.87 -10.16
C LEU A 103 1.23 3.03 -9.89
N LYS A 104 1.08 1.93 -9.16
CA LYS A 104 2.10 0.93 -8.85
C LYS A 104 1.61 -0.46 -9.27
N THR A 105 2.52 -1.42 -9.34
CA THR A 105 2.18 -2.82 -9.62
C THR A 105 1.65 -3.48 -8.35
N TYR A 106 0.58 -4.27 -8.46
CA TYR A 106 0.00 -5.05 -7.37
C TYR A 106 -0.16 -6.51 -7.78
N LYS A 107 -0.10 -7.41 -6.80
CA LYS A 107 -0.63 -8.78 -6.93
C LYS A 107 -2.11 -8.74 -6.57
N ILE A 108 -2.96 -8.94 -7.57
CA ILE A 108 -4.42 -8.82 -7.44
C ILE A 108 -5.02 -10.17 -7.09
N ASN A 109 -5.64 -10.27 -5.92
CA ASN A 109 -6.28 -11.49 -5.45
C ASN A 109 -7.72 -11.57 -5.95
N THR A 110 -8.48 -10.49 -5.80
CA THR A 110 -9.88 -10.46 -6.24
C THR A 110 -10.29 -9.10 -6.80
N VAL A 111 -11.29 -9.13 -7.68
CA VAL A 111 -11.99 -7.94 -8.18
C VAL A 111 -13.48 -8.14 -7.95
N THR A 112 -14.14 -7.20 -7.27
CA THR A 112 -15.59 -7.21 -7.04
C THR A 112 -16.24 -6.12 -7.89
N ILE A 113 -17.31 -6.47 -8.61
CA ILE A 113 -18.03 -5.54 -9.48
C ILE A 113 -19.48 -5.47 -9.05
N THR A 114 -20.00 -4.26 -8.86
CA THR A 114 -21.42 -3.98 -8.63
C THR A 114 -22.10 -3.58 -9.93
N ASN A 115 -23.12 -4.35 -10.32
CA ASN A 115 -23.88 -4.12 -11.55
C ASN A 115 -25.03 -3.12 -11.33
N ARG A 116 -25.51 -2.54 -12.42
CA ARG A 116 -26.68 -1.65 -12.42
C ARG A 116 -27.96 -2.39 -12.01
N GLN A 117 -28.83 -1.71 -11.28
CA GLN A 117 -30.11 -2.26 -10.80
C GLN A 117 -31.33 -1.82 -11.61
N ASP A 118 -31.42 -0.53 -11.93
CA ASP A 118 -32.67 0.11 -12.39
C ASP A 118 -33.08 -0.29 -13.81
N CYS A 119 -32.13 -0.65 -14.67
CA CYS A 119 -32.41 -1.33 -15.94
C CYS A 119 -31.16 -1.97 -16.52
N CYS A 120 -31.39 -2.82 -17.53
CA CYS A 120 -30.38 -3.37 -18.43
C CYS A 120 -29.19 -4.09 -17.76
N PRO A 121 -29.40 -4.89 -16.70
CA PRO A 121 -28.30 -5.60 -16.02
C PRO A 121 -27.56 -6.56 -16.96
N GLU A 122 -28.20 -7.06 -18.02
CA GLU A 122 -27.66 -8.01 -18.98
C GLU A 122 -26.55 -7.44 -19.87
N ARG A 123 -26.39 -6.10 -19.95
CA ARG A 123 -25.40 -5.46 -20.82
C ARG A 123 -23.95 -5.83 -20.48
N ILE A 124 -23.68 -6.12 -19.21
CA ILE A 124 -22.34 -6.54 -18.75
C ILE A 124 -21.99 -7.99 -19.14
N ASN A 125 -22.97 -8.78 -19.59
CA ASN A 125 -22.76 -10.20 -19.90
C ASN A 125 -21.73 -10.35 -21.03
N GLY A 126 -20.67 -11.12 -20.78
CA GLY A 126 -19.54 -11.31 -21.68
C GLY A 126 -18.40 -10.29 -21.50
N ALA A 127 -18.51 -9.34 -20.56
CA ALA A 127 -17.40 -8.47 -20.21
C ALA A 127 -16.21 -9.27 -19.64
N GLU A 128 -15.01 -8.76 -19.82
CA GLU A 128 -13.77 -9.40 -19.38
C GLU A 128 -13.01 -8.49 -18.43
N ILE A 129 -12.47 -9.09 -17.36
CA ILE A 129 -11.54 -8.45 -16.43
C ILE A 129 -10.12 -8.79 -16.89
N ARG A 130 -9.31 -7.78 -17.17
CA ARG A 130 -7.94 -7.92 -17.69
C ARG A 130 -6.95 -7.18 -16.80
N ILE A 131 -5.84 -7.82 -16.46
CA ILE A 131 -4.88 -7.33 -15.46
C ILE A 131 -3.47 -7.45 -16.02
N GLY A 132 -2.70 -6.37 -15.95
CA GLY A 132 -1.29 -6.39 -16.36
C GLY A 132 -0.62 -5.02 -16.33
N ASN A 133 0.57 -4.94 -16.95
CA ASN A 133 1.42 -3.75 -16.95
C ASN A 133 1.50 -3.05 -18.31
N SER A 134 0.82 -3.57 -19.34
CA SER A 134 0.83 -2.97 -20.68
C SER A 134 -0.33 -2.02 -20.89
N LEU A 135 -0.10 -0.94 -21.63
CA LEU A 135 -1.13 -0.04 -22.15
C LEU A 135 -1.48 -0.33 -23.63
N ASN A 136 -0.95 -1.40 -24.21
CA ASN A 136 -1.34 -1.84 -25.56
C ASN A 136 -2.85 -2.05 -25.62
N ASP A 137 -3.49 -1.49 -26.65
CA ASP A 137 -4.95 -1.41 -26.77
C ASP A 137 -5.63 -0.87 -25.50
N ASN A 138 -5.11 0.24 -24.96
CA ASN A 138 -5.56 0.84 -23.69
C ASN A 138 -5.47 -0.11 -22.47
N GLY A 139 -4.70 -1.20 -22.55
CA GLY A 139 -4.63 -2.24 -21.53
C GLY A 139 -5.62 -3.40 -21.73
N ASN A 140 -6.47 -3.35 -22.76
CA ASN A 140 -7.38 -4.44 -23.11
C ASN A 140 -6.64 -5.66 -23.72
N ALA A 141 -5.38 -5.52 -24.09
CA ALA A 141 -4.53 -6.63 -24.51
C ALA A 141 -3.92 -7.42 -23.34
N ASN A 142 -4.06 -6.94 -22.09
CA ASN A 142 -3.50 -7.64 -20.93
C ASN A 142 -4.16 -9.03 -20.72
N PRO A 143 -3.47 -9.95 -20.03
CA PRO A 143 -4.02 -11.25 -19.67
C PRO A 143 -5.36 -11.13 -18.95
N ARG A 144 -6.25 -12.07 -19.26
CA ARG A 144 -7.61 -12.10 -18.73
C ARG A 144 -7.64 -12.81 -17.38
N CYS A 145 -8.10 -12.11 -16.35
CA CYS A 145 -8.42 -12.69 -15.05
C CYS A 145 -9.72 -13.51 -15.12
N ALA A 146 -10.81 -12.92 -15.61
CA ALA A 146 -12.12 -13.55 -15.61
C ALA A 146 -13.01 -13.06 -16.77
N VAL A 147 -14.03 -13.85 -17.09
CA VAL A 147 -15.16 -13.46 -17.94
C VAL A 147 -16.40 -13.35 -17.06
N ILE A 148 -17.12 -12.25 -17.17
CA ILE A 148 -18.38 -12.00 -16.47
C ILE A 148 -19.49 -12.65 -17.29
N SER A 149 -19.95 -13.83 -16.87
CA SER A 149 -21.08 -14.52 -17.54
C SER A 149 -22.37 -13.71 -17.36
N SER A 150 -22.69 -13.35 -16.12
CA SER A 150 -23.81 -12.50 -15.74
C SER A 150 -23.66 -12.01 -14.31
N ILE A 151 -24.12 -10.78 -14.02
CA ILE A 151 -24.30 -10.28 -12.65
C ILE A 151 -25.75 -9.84 -12.52
N ALA A 152 -26.47 -10.30 -11.49
CA ALA A 152 -27.86 -9.92 -11.28
C ALA A 152 -28.00 -8.39 -11.06
N ALA A 153 -29.20 -7.86 -11.31
CA ALA A 153 -29.48 -6.43 -11.15
C ALA A 153 -29.14 -5.95 -9.74
N GLY A 154 -28.27 -4.94 -9.64
CA GLY A 154 -27.84 -4.36 -8.37
C GLY A 154 -26.91 -5.22 -7.51
N ALA A 155 -26.57 -6.43 -7.94
CA ALA A 155 -25.72 -7.33 -7.18
C ALA A 155 -24.24 -6.98 -7.35
N SER A 156 -23.45 -7.30 -6.32
CA SER A 156 -22.00 -7.33 -6.38
C SER A 156 -21.52 -8.77 -6.58
N GLN A 157 -20.59 -8.99 -7.50
CA GLN A 157 -19.96 -10.30 -7.69
C GLN A 157 -18.44 -10.18 -7.62
N THR A 158 -17.82 -11.08 -6.87
CA THR A 158 -16.36 -11.17 -6.69
C THR A 158 -15.76 -12.22 -7.62
N PHE A 159 -14.67 -11.85 -8.29
CA PHE A 159 -13.92 -12.69 -9.21
C PHE A 159 -12.51 -12.91 -8.65
N ALA A 160 -12.09 -14.18 -8.56
CA ALA A 160 -10.74 -14.52 -8.11
C ALA A 160 -9.74 -14.36 -9.25
N CYS A 161 -8.73 -13.52 -9.04
CA CYS A 161 -7.61 -13.29 -9.97
C CYS A 161 -6.30 -13.96 -9.51
N ASN A 162 -6.33 -14.70 -8.40
CA ASN A 162 -5.26 -15.62 -7.98
C ASN A 162 -3.84 -15.00 -7.94
N GLY A 163 -3.73 -13.74 -7.53
CA GLY A 163 -2.45 -13.05 -7.40
C GLY A 163 -1.87 -12.55 -8.72
N MET A 164 -2.68 -12.42 -9.77
CA MET A 164 -2.25 -11.83 -11.04
C MET A 164 -1.58 -10.48 -10.83
N GLU A 165 -0.40 -10.30 -11.40
CA GLU A 165 0.39 -9.09 -11.22
C GLU A 165 0.06 -8.04 -12.28
N GLY A 166 -0.25 -6.83 -11.85
CA GLY A 166 -0.54 -5.72 -12.76
C GLY A 166 -0.72 -4.37 -12.07
N ARG A 167 -0.39 -3.32 -12.80
CA ARG A 167 -0.69 -1.92 -12.49
C ARG A 167 -2.06 -1.50 -13.03
N TYR A 168 -2.45 -2.07 -14.17
CA TYR A 168 -3.70 -1.73 -14.86
C TYR A 168 -4.72 -2.85 -14.70
N ILE A 169 -5.96 -2.46 -14.40
CA ILE A 169 -7.13 -3.34 -14.40
C ILE A 169 -8.14 -2.76 -15.38
N ASN A 170 -8.49 -3.53 -16.40
CA ASN A 170 -9.44 -3.17 -17.43
C ASN A 170 -10.69 -4.04 -17.33
N ILE A 171 -11.86 -3.43 -17.47
CA ILE A 171 -13.13 -4.12 -17.70
C ILE A 171 -13.59 -3.72 -19.10
N VAL A 172 -13.69 -4.70 -20.00
CA VAL A 172 -13.99 -4.46 -21.42
C VAL A 172 -15.10 -5.41 -21.90
N ILE A 173 -16.02 -4.93 -22.73
CA ILE A 173 -17.01 -5.78 -23.43
C ILE A 173 -16.50 -6.01 -24.86
N PRO A 174 -15.81 -7.12 -25.18
CA PRO A 174 -15.26 -7.33 -26.51
C PRO A 174 -16.33 -7.79 -27.52
N GLY A 175 -16.11 -7.45 -28.79
CA GLY A 175 -16.79 -8.03 -29.94
C GLY A 175 -18.19 -7.47 -30.24
N ARG A 176 -18.67 -6.46 -29.50
CA ARG A 176 -19.96 -5.83 -29.78
C ARG A 176 -20.04 -4.35 -29.41
N THR A 177 -21.01 -3.68 -29.99
CA THR A 177 -21.42 -2.31 -29.63
C THR A 177 -22.35 -2.37 -28.43
N GLU A 178 -21.96 -1.75 -27.32
CA GLU A 178 -22.72 -1.80 -26.06
C GLU A 178 -22.41 -0.59 -25.15
N TYR A 179 -23.25 -0.38 -24.13
CA TYR A 179 -22.96 0.46 -22.96
C TYR A 179 -22.30 -0.38 -21.86
N LEU A 180 -21.10 -0.01 -21.41
CA LEU A 180 -20.52 -0.55 -20.18
C LEU A 180 -20.93 0.33 -19.01
N THR A 181 -21.63 -0.24 -18.01
CA THR A 181 -21.99 0.43 -16.76
C THR A 181 -21.40 -0.32 -15.57
N LEU A 182 -20.74 0.41 -14.67
CA LEU A 182 -20.11 -0.12 -13.46
C LEU A 182 -20.49 0.78 -12.29
N CYS A 183 -21.17 0.23 -11.28
CA CYS A 183 -21.62 1.01 -10.12
C CYS A 183 -20.69 0.92 -8.92
N GLU A 184 -19.78 -0.04 -8.89
CA GLU A 184 -18.59 -0.02 -8.02
C GLU A 184 -17.63 -1.11 -8.52
N VAL A 185 -16.34 -0.87 -8.45
CA VAL A 185 -15.25 -1.79 -8.72
C VAL A 185 -14.32 -1.76 -7.53
N GLU A 186 -14.26 -2.86 -6.81
CA GLU A 186 -13.40 -3.03 -5.65
C GLU A 186 -12.29 -4.02 -5.98
N VAL A 187 -11.08 -3.69 -5.58
CA VAL A 187 -9.90 -4.51 -5.87
C VAL A 187 -9.23 -4.88 -4.56
N ASP A 188 -9.12 -6.17 -4.29
CA ASP A 188 -8.26 -6.70 -3.24
C ASP A 188 -6.93 -7.13 -3.85
N GLY A 189 -5.85 -6.53 -3.39
CA GLY A 189 -4.52 -6.83 -3.85
C GLY A 189 -3.46 -6.22 -2.95
N THR A 190 -2.26 -6.78 -2.99
CA THR A 190 -1.11 -6.29 -2.24
C THR A 190 -0.12 -5.64 -3.18
N LEU A 191 0.49 -4.52 -2.77
CA LEU A 191 1.57 -3.89 -3.54
C LEU A 191 2.60 -4.95 -3.92
N SER A 192 2.84 -5.07 -5.23
CA SER A 192 3.96 -5.81 -5.78
C SER A 192 5.15 -4.86 -5.82
N GLU A 193 5.49 -4.28 -4.66
CA GLU A 193 6.73 -3.51 -4.54
C GLU A 193 7.87 -4.51 -4.37
N THR A 194 8.54 -4.80 -5.48
CA THR A 194 9.72 -5.69 -5.52
C THR A 194 10.91 -5.12 -4.74
N ASN A 195 10.89 -3.81 -4.44
CA ASN A 195 11.93 -3.13 -3.68
C ASN A 195 11.36 -2.26 -2.55
N VAL A 196 11.12 -2.85 -1.38
CA VAL A 196 10.66 -2.14 -0.17
C VAL A 196 11.72 -1.20 0.41
N ALA A 197 12.98 -1.25 -0.05
CA ALA A 197 14.04 -0.37 0.43
C ALA A 197 13.74 1.10 0.18
N ARG A 198 13.01 1.40 -0.90
CA ARG A 198 12.63 2.78 -1.27
C ARG A 198 11.63 3.43 -0.30
N LEU A 199 11.01 2.63 0.57
CA LEU A 199 10.13 3.12 1.63
C LEU A 199 10.88 3.48 2.92
N GLY A 200 12.14 3.07 3.02
CA GLY A 200 12.93 3.19 4.24
C GLY A 200 13.75 4.47 4.34
N GLN A 201 14.35 4.65 5.50
CA GLN A 201 15.36 5.66 5.78
C GLN A 201 16.72 5.01 5.87
N VAL A 202 17.77 5.72 5.48
CA VAL A 202 19.11 5.13 5.40
C VAL A 202 20.14 5.95 6.15
N SER A 203 21.21 5.29 6.58
CA SER A 203 22.34 5.90 7.28
C SER A 203 23.59 5.10 6.97
N GLN A 204 24.76 5.73 7.06
CA GLN A 204 26.04 5.07 6.88
C GLN A 204 27.05 5.58 7.89
N SER A 205 28.08 4.77 8.18
CA SER A 205 29.06 5.04 9.22
C SER A 205 29.82 6.35 9.04
N SER A 206 29.99 6.79 7.79
CA SER A 206 30.60 8.05 7.39
C SER A 206 30.26 8.33 5.93
N THR A 207 30.50 9.54 5.44
CA THR A 207 30.21 9.91 4.05
C THR A 207 31.48 10.40 3.37
N TYR A 208 31.83 9.79 2.23
CA TYR A 208 32.92 10.24 1.37
C TYR A 208 32.39 11.21 0.31
N GLY A 209 32.85 12.47 0.36
CA GLY A 209 32.39 13.51 -0.54
C GLY A 209 30.88 13.71 -0.49
N ASN A 210 30.21 13.60 -1.65
CA ASN A 210 28.76 13.77 -1.80
C ASN A 210 27.99 12.45 -1.91
N ALA A 211 28.63 11.31 -1.65
CA ALA A 211 28.04 9.97 -1.81
C ALA A 211 27.15 9.60 -0.60
N LYS A 212 25.98 10.23 -0.52
CA LYS A 212 25.05 10.09 0.60
C LYS A 212 24.43 8.68 0.65
N PRO A 213 23.97 8.20 1.82
CA PRO A 213 23.41 6.86 1.94
C PRO A 213 22.15 6.63 1.09
N GLU A 214 21.36 7.68 0.81
CA GLU A 214 20.11 7.63 0.03
C GLU A 214 20.33 7.20 -1.41
N ASN A 215 21.53 7.45 -1.96
CA ASN A 215 21.90 7.05 -3.30
C ASN A 215 21.80 5.53 -3.50
N ALA A 216 21.96 4.73 -2.45
CA ALA A 216 21.85 3.27 -2.55
C ALA A 216 20.40 2.75 -2.60
N ILE A 217 19.37 3.60 -2.49
CA ILE A 217 17.96 3.20 -2.58
C ILE A 217 17.15 4.15 -3.48
N ASP A 218 17.82 4.89 -4.35
CA ASP A 218 17.20 5.93 -5.16
C ASP A 218 16.38 5.35 -6.33
N GLY A 219 16.56 4.06 -6.64
CA GLY A 219 15.93 3.35 -7.75
C GLY A 219 16.77 3.36 -9.03
N ASN A 220 18.04 3.76 -8.97
CA ASN A 220 18.93 3.92 -10.12
C ASN A 220 20.23 3.10 -9.95
N ARG A 221 20.33 2.00 -10.70
CA ARG A 221 21.50 1.10 -10.70
C ARG A 221 22.74 1.66 -11.42
N ALA A 222 22.82 2.96 -11.64
CA ALA A 222 23.97 3.62 -12.25
C ALA A 222 25.23 3.38 -11.40
N SER A 223 26.13 2.55 -11.91
CA SER A 223 27.23 1.96 -11.14
C SER A 223 28.58 2.66 -11.33
N ASN A 224 28.64 3.72 -12.14
CA ASN A 224 29.80 4.60 -12.20
C ASN A 224 29.68 5.65 -11.09
N TYR A 225 30.66 5.73 -10.20
CA TYR A 225 30.64 6.64 -9.05
C TYR A 225 30.34 8.10 -9.39
N ASN A 226 30.85 8.59 -10.53
CA ASN A 226 30.66 9.98 -10.95
C ASN A 226 29.23 10.28 -11.47
N GLN A 227 28.39 9.26 -11.66
CA GLN A 227 26.97 9.44 -12.02
C GLN A 227 26.10 9.80 -10.81
N GLY A 228 26.64 9.72 -9.59
CA GLY A 228 25.96 10.24 -8.39
C GLY A 228 24.92 9.31 -7.75
N SER A 229 24.73 8.08 -8.21
CA SER A 229 23.83 7.06 -7.61
C SER A 229 24.56 6.02 -6.74
N CYS A 230 25.81 6.25 -6.33
CA CYS A 230 26.44 5.37 -5.35
C CYS A 230 26.51 6.05 -3.98
N ALA A 231 26.16 5.31 -2.93
CA ALA A 231 26.51 5.63 -1.55
C ALA A 231 27.96 5.20 -1.28
N CYS A 232 28.70 5.96 -0.50
CA CYS A 232 30.10 5.63 -0.17
C CYS A 232 30.53 6.16 1.19
N THR A 233 31.12 5.28 2.00
CA THR A 233 31.75 5.65 3.28
C THR A 233 33.17 6.16 3.07
N ASN A 234 33.74 6.82 4.08
CA ASN A 234 35.20 7.01 4.13
C ASN A 234 35.92 5.68 4.41
N ASN A 235 37.25 5.69 4.27
CA ASN A 235 38.10 4.56 4.62
C ASN A 235 38.18 4.36 6.14
N ASN A 236 37.24 3.61 6.70
CA ASN A 236 37.13 3.42 8.14
C ASN A 236 37.16 1.94 8.50
N LEU A 237 37.52 1.63 9.74
CA LEU A 237 37.40 0.28 10.28
C LEU A 237 35.94 -0.10 10.38
N ASN A 238 35.58 -1.27 9.87
CA ASN A 238 34.21 -1.80 9.90
C ASN A 238 33.15 -0.84 9.32
N PRO A 239 33.32 -0.34 8.08
CA PRO A 239 32.37 0.58 7.49
C PRO A 239 31.02 -0.11 7.29
N TRP A 240 29.94 0.61 7.50
CA TRP A 240 28.59 0.06 7.39
C TRP A 240 27.60 1.04 6.77
N TRP A 241 26.59 0.47 6.14
CA TRP A 241 25.38 1.14 5.66
C TRP A 241 24.17 0.42 6.23
N ARG A 242 23.13 1.16 6.61
CA ARG A 242 21.90 0.64 7.22
C ARG A 242 20.68 1.24 6.57
N LEU A 243 19.71 0.38 6.30
CA LEU A 243 18.33 0.69 5.96
C LEU A 243 17.43 0.43 7.16
N ASP A 244 16.60 1.41 7.51
CA ASP A 244 15.49 1.32 8.44
C ASP A 244 14.18 1.33 7.64
N LEU A 245 13.48 0.19 7.58
CA LEU A 245 12.19 0.05 6.90
C LEU A 245 11.01 0.63 7.69
N LEU A 246 11.27 1.27 8.84
CA LEU A 246 10.31 1.88 9.78
C LEU A 246 9.37 0.89 10.47
N LYS A 247 9.16 -0.28 9.86
CA LYS A 247 8.38 -1.41 10.37
C LYS A 247 9.17 -2.69 10.14
N THR A 248 8.75 -3.76 10.80
CA THR A 248 9.36 -5.08 10.62
C THR A 248 8.83 -5.74 9.35
N TYR A 249 9.72 -6.29 8.54
CA TYR A 249 9.39 -7.02 7.31
C TYR A 249 9.96 -8.43 7.36
N LYS A 250 9.30 -9.36 6.68
CA LYS A 250 9.80 -10.67 6.34
C LYS A 250 10.54 -10.57 5.01
N ILE A 251 11.87 -10.56 5.07
CA ILE A 251 12.77 -10.29 3.94
C ILE A 251 13.12 -11.58 3.21
N ASN A 252 12.73 -11.68 1.94
CA ASN A 252 13.01 -12.84 1.11
C ASN A 252 14.35 -12.71 0.41
N THR A 253 14.63 -11.55 -0.19
CA THR A 253 15.89 -11.31 -0.92
C THR A 253 16.41 -9.90 -0.75
N VAL A 254 17.72 -9.75 -0.87
CA VAL A 254 18.42 -8.47 -0.97
C VAL A 254 19.28 -8.50 -2.23
N THR A 255 19.11 -7.53 -3.13
CA THR A 255 19.92 -7.38 -4.35
C THR A 255 20.83 -6.17 -4.21
N ILE A 256 22.12 -6.33 -4.51
CA ILE A 256 23.12 -5.26 -4.39
C ILE A 256 23.78 -5.03 -5.74
N THR A 257 23.81 -3.79 -6.20
CA THR A 257 24.57 -3.35 -7.37
C THR A 257 25.93 -2.79 -6.94
N ASN A 258 27.00 -3.39 -7.46
CA ASN A 258 28.37 -2.99 -7.14
C ASN A 258 28.87 -1.88 -8.07
N ARG A 259 29.91 -1.18 -7.65
CA ARG A 259 30.59 -0.15 -8.45
C ARG A 259 31.25 -0.73 -9.69
N GLN A 260 31.20 -0.01 -10.81
CA GLN A 260 31.75 -0.41 -12.10
C GLN A 260 33.13 0.19 -12.40
N ASP A 261 33.31 1.49 -12.14
CA ASP A 261 34.41 2.30 -12.67
C ASP A 261 35.73 2.15 -11.91
N CYS A 262 35.70 1.66 -10.67
CA CYS A 262 36.88 1.22 -9.95
C CYS A 262 36.52 0.27 -8.81
N CYS A 263 37.51 -0.54 -8.45
CA CYS A 263 37.64 -1.11 -7.12
C CYS A 263 36.47 -2.01 -6.69
N PRO A 264 35.88 -2.84 -7.59
CA PRO A 264 34.74 -3.68 -7.25
C PRO A 264 35.04 -4.67 -6.10
N GLU A 265 36.31 -5.03 -5.90
CA GLU A 265 36.77 -5.95 -4.88
C GLU A 265 36.63 -5.44 -3.43
N ARG A 266 36.38 -4.13 -3.23
CA ARG A 266 36.24 -3.54 -1.89
C ARG A 266 35.07 -4.14 -1.10
N ILE A 267 34.00 -4.54 -1.79
CA ILE A 267 32.83 -5.17 -1.15
C ILE A 267 33.09 -6.63 -0.73
N ASN A 268 34.19 -7.24 -1.18
CA ASN A 268 34.48 -8.65 -0.88
C ASN A 268 34.61 -8.88 0.63
N GLY A 269 33.87 -9.85 1.14
CA GLY A 269 33.78 -10.16 2.58
C GLY A 269 32.75 -9.33 3.35
N ALA A 270 32.02 -8.42 2.69
CA ALA A 270 30.91 -7.72 3.32
C ALA A 270 29.80 -8.69 3.74
N GLU A 271 29.03 -8.32 4.76
CA GLU A 271 27.95 -9.14 5.31
C GLU A 271 26.63 -8.39 5.27
N ILE A 272 25.57 -9.09 4.86
CA ILE A 272 24.19 -8.61 4.93
C ILE A 272 23.59 -9.12 6.24
N ARG A 273 23.07 -8.23 7.08
CA ARG A 273 22.50 -8.55 8.40
C ARG A 273 21.11 -7.97 8.54
N ILE A 274 20.19 -8.74 9.12
CA ILE A 274 18.76 -8.40 9.19
C ILE A 274 18.25 -8.65 10.60
N GLY A 275 17.58 -7.66 11.19
CA GLY A 275 16.96 -7.82 12.50
C GLY A 275 16.28 -6.56 13.03
N ASN A 276 15.96 -6.55 14.33
CA ASN A 276 15.25 -5.47 15.00
C ASN A 276 16.12 -4.72 16.04
N SER A 277 17.38 -5.12 16.24
CA SER A 277 18.28 -4.48 17.21
C SER A 277 19.13 -3.41 16.55
N LEU A 278 19.42 -2.33 17.31
CA LEU A 278 20.42 -1.32 16.96
C LEU A 278 21.76 -1.52 17.70
N ASN A 279 21.94 -2.64 18.41
CA ASN A 279 23.23 -2.98 19.01
C ASN A 279 24.32 -3.00 17.94
N ASP A 280 25.44 -2.33 18.22
CA ASP A 280 26.50 -2.06 17.23
C ASP A 280 25.96 -1.48 15.91
N ASN A 281 25.08 -0.47 16.02
CA ASN A 281 24.38 0.15 14.89
C ASN A 281 23.55 -0.83 14.04
N GLY A 282 23.21 -2.01 14.57
CA GLY A 282 22.52 -3.08 13.86
C GLY A 282 23.46 -4.10 13.19
N ASN A 283 24.78 -3.90 13.26
CA ASN A 283 25.77 -4.84 12.72
C ASN A 283 25.87 -6.13 13.56
N ALA A 284 25.25 -6.18 14.74
CA ALA A 284 25.15 -7.40 15.54
C ALA A 284 23.95 -8.29 15.16
N ASN A 285 23.05 -7.84 14.28
CA ASN A 285 21.88 -8.62 13.88
C ASN A 285 22.26 -9.92 13.15
N PRO A 286 21.38 -10.95 13.13
CA PRO A 286 21.60 -12.18 12.40
C PRO A 286 22.02 -11.95 10.94
N ARG A 287 22.98 -12.74 10.48
CA ARG A 287 23.54 -12.64 9.13
C ARG A 287 22.66 -13.37 8.12
N CYS A 288 22.21 -12.66 7.09
CA CYS A 288 21.56 -13.24 5.92
C CYS A 288 22.60 -13.90 4.99
N ALA A 289 23.62 -13.15 4.58
CA ALA A 289 24.61 -13.65 3.62
C ALA A 289 25.98 -12.98 3.80
N VAL A 290 27.01 -13.63 3.25
CA VAL A 290 28.35 -13.05 3.05
C VAL A 290 28.55 -12.81 1.56
N ILE A 291 28.93 -11.58 1.20
CA ILE A 291 29.23 -11.16 -0.15
C ILE A 291 30.66 -11.59 -0.46
N SER A 292 30.82 -12.75 -1.10
CA SER A 292 32.16 -13.23 -1.48
C SER A 292 32.82 -12.30 -2.49
N SER A 293 32.07 -11.93 -3.54
CA SER A 293 32.44 -10.94 -4.55
C SER A 293 31.23 -10.58 -5.40
N ILE A 294 31.16 -9.35 -5.90
CA ILE A 294 30.22 -8.95 -6.94
C ILE A 294 31.03 -8.35 -8.09
N ALA A 295 30.80 -8.79 -9.33
CA ALA A 295 31.53 -8.27 -10.49
C ALA A 295 31.29 -6.76 -10.68
N ALA A 296 32.23 -6.08 -11.34
CA ALA A 296 32.13 -4.65 -11.62
C ALA A 296 30.81 -4.28 -12.30
N GLY A 297 30.04 -3.39 -11.69
CA GLY A 297 28.75 -2.92 -12.22
C GLY A 297 27.60 -3.94 -12.19
N ALA A 298 27.84 -5.16 -11.72
CA ALA A 298 26.83 -6.20 -11.67
C ALA A 298 25.91 -6.04 -10.45
N SER A 299 24.66 -6.51 -10.60
CA SER A 299 23.74 -6.73 -9.49
C SER A 299 23.76 -8.20 -9.08
N GLN A 300 23.86 -8.48 -7.79
CA GLN A 300 23.75 -9.84 -7.25
C GLN A 300 22.66 -9.92 -6.20
N THR A 301 21.79 -10.93 -6.33
CA THR A 301 20.69 -11.20 -5.41
C THR A 301 21.09 -12.27 -4.39
N PHE A 302 20.80 -11.99 -3.12
CA PHE A 302 21.06 -12.87 -1.98
C PHE A 302 19.74 -13.30 -1.36
N ALA A 303 19.54 -14.60 -1.20
CA ALA A 303 18.35 -15.14 -0.56
C ALA A 303 18.48 -15.06 0.98
N CYS A 304 17.54 -14.36 1.61
CA CYS A 304 17.43 -14.21 3.07
C CYS A 304 16.30 -15.06 3.66
N ASN A 305 15.62 -15.88 2.85
CA ASN A 305 14.70 -16.95 3.28
C ASN A 305 13.61 -16.52 4.29
N GLY A 306 13.11 -15.29 4.15
CA GLY A 306 12.05 -14.75 5.00
C GLY A 306 12.53 -14.37 6.41
N MET A 307 13.79 -13.96 6.56
CA MET A 307 14.30 -13.39 7.80
C MET A 307 13.49 -12.16 8.20
N GLU A 308 13.14 -12.08 9.48
CA GLU A 308 12.33 -10.99 10.00
C GLU A 308 13.19 -9.86 10.57
N GLY A 309 12.97 -8.62 10.12
CA GLY A 309 13.70 -7.46 10.62
C GLY A 309 13.17 -6.12 10.11
N ARG A 310 13.38 -5.08 10.92
CA ARG A 310 13.19 -3.67 10.56
C ARG A 310 14.44 -3.07 9.93
N TYR A 311 15.61 -3.54 10.36
CA TYR A 311 16.90 -3.04 9.92
C TYR A 311 17.58 -4.03 9.00
N ILE A 312 18.12 -3.52 7.88
CA ILE A 312 19.05 -4.25 7.01
C ILE A 312 20.37 -3.50 7.03
N ASN A 313 21.44 -4.17 7.46
CA ASN A 313 22.79 -3.64 7.51
C ASN A 313 23.67 -4.34 6.47
N ILE A 314 24.52 -3.57 5.80
CA ILE A 314 25.64 -4.08 5.01
C ILE A 314 26.91 -3.56 5.66
N VAL A 315 27.78 -4.46 6.12
CA VAL A 315 29.00 -4.12 6.87
C VAL A 315 30.20 -4.86 6.31
N ILE A 316 31.37 -4.23 6.24
CA ILE A 316 32.65 -4.90 5.92
C ILE A 316 33.41 -5.14 7.23
N PRO A 317 33.33 -6.32 7.87
CA PRO A 317 33.96 -6.55 9.16
C PRO A 317 35.48 -6.81 9.05
N GLY A 318 36.20 -6.48 10.12
CA GLY A 318 37.59 -6.89 10.36
C GLY A 318 38.66 -6.11 9.61
N ARG A 319 38.31 -5.07 8.85
CA ARG A 319 39.30 -4.25 8.12
C ARG A 319 38.86 -2.80 7.91
N THR A 320 39.85 -1.96 7.62
CA THR A 320 39.65 -0.59 7.16
C THR A 320 39.36 -0.62 5.66
N GLU A 321 38.21 -0.10 5.23
CA GLU A 321 37.81 -0.11 3.82
C GLU A 321 36.81 1.01 3.51
N TYR A 322 36.61 1.28 2.21
CA TYR A 322 35.45 2.03 1.70
C TYR A 322 34.30 1.06 1.39
N LEU A 323 33.14 1.25 2.01
CA LEU A 323 31.91 0.58 1.58
C LEU A 323 31.23 1.43 0.51
N THR A 324 31.11 0.90 -0.71
CA THR A 324 30.37 1.53 -1.82
C THR A 324 29.21 0.65 -2.25
N LEU A 325 28.02 1.24 -2.36
CA LEU A 325 26.79 0.55 -2.77
C LEU A 325 26.09 1.43 -3.82
N CYS A 326 25.87 0.92 -5.03
CA CYS A 326 25.25 1.68 -6.11
C CYS A 326 23.76 1.41 -6.31
N GLU A 327 23.24 0.35 -5.70
CA GLU A 327 21.80 0.17 -5.44
C GLU A 327 21.64 -1.01 -4.47
N VAL A 328 20.67 -0.92 -3.57
CA VAL A 328 20.25 -1.96 -2.64
C VAL A 328 18.74 -2.11 -2.80
N GLU A 329 18.32 -3.24 -3.33
CA GLU A 329 16.91 -3.58 -3.49
C GLU A 329 16.51 -4.68 -2.52
N VAL A 330 15.37 -4.54 -1.88
CA VAL A 330 14.91 -5.48 -0.85
C VAL A 330 13.53 -6.01 -1.26
N ASP A 331 13.42 -7.32 -1.46
CA ASP A 331 12.13 -7.99 -1.60
C ASP A 331 11.71 -8.52 -0.23
N GLY A 332 10.57 -8.07 0.25
CA GLY A 332 10.03 -8.50 1.54
C GLY A 332 8.58 -8.07 1.73
N THR A 333 7.87 -8.82 2.56
CA THR A 333 6.49 -8.51 2.92
C THR A 333 6.44 -8.01 4.35
N LEU A 334 5.60 -7.02 4.64
CA LEU A 334 5.44 -6.50 6.01
C LEU A 334 5.17 -7.66 6.99
N SER A 335 5.94 -7.73 8.07
CA SER A 335 5.80 -8.77 9.10
C SER A 335 4.80 -8.29 10.14
N GLY A 336 3.86 -9.18 10.49
CA GLY A 336 2.73 -8.85 11.37
C GLY A 336 1.57 -8.17 10.64
N LYS A 337 0.34 -8.47 11.07
CA LYS A 337 -0.87 -7.80 10.59
C LYS A 337 -0.77 -6.31 10.98
N SER A 338 -0.54 -5.42 10.02
CA SER A 338 -0.56 -3.98 10.26
C SER A 338 -1.98 -3.49 10.42
N CYS A 339 -2.31 -2.97 11.60
CA CYS A 339 -3.58 -2.29 11.86
C CYS A 339 -3.27 -0.88 12.40
N PRO A 340 -3.70 0.21 11.76
CA PRO A 340 -3.48 1.59 12.22
C PRO A 340 -4.29 1.93 13.49
N ILE A 341 -3.81 2.90 14.29
CA ILE A 341 -4.28 3.19 15.67
C ILE A 341 -4.89 4.59 15.84
N LEU A 342 -4.93 5.41 14.79
CA LEU A 342 -5.66 6.68 14.86
C LEU A 342 -6.94 6.57 14.04
N LEU A 343 -8.04 6.30 14.73
CA LEU A 343 -9.37 6.48 14.16
C LEU A 343 -9.90 7.83 14.61
N VAL A 344 -9.47 8.91 13.95
CA VAL A 344 -10.09 10.23 14.12
C VAL A 344 -11.30 10.27 13.20
N LEU A 345 -12.47 10.18 13.81
CA LEU A 345 -13.71 10.53 13.12
C LEU A 345 -13.85 12.04 13.17
N ASP A 346 -13.49 12.71 12.07
CA ASP A 346 -13.86 14.11 11.85
C ASP A 346 -15.23 14.16 11.19
N LEU A 347 -16.26 14.39 12.01
CA LEU A 347 -17.61 14.56 11.51
C LEU A 347 -17.72 15.92 10.80
N LEU A 348 -18.35 15.97 9.63
CA LEU A 348 -18.54 17.23 8.87
C LEU A 348 -19.32 18.31 9.65
N LYS A 349 -19.97 17.95 10.77
CA LYS A 349 -20.76 18.80 11.67
C LYS A 349 -20.65 18.27 13.11
N THR A 350 -21.09 19.07 14.08
CA THR A 350 -21.25 18.62 15.48
C THR A 350 -22.51 17.78 15.63
N TYR A 351 -22.39 16.62 16.30
CA TYR A 351 -23.51 15.71 16.56
C TYR A 351 -23.70 15.49 18.06
N LYS A 352 -24.93 15.23 18.47
CA LYS A 352 -25.21 14.68 19.81
C LYS A 352 -25.01 13.17 19.74
N ILE A 353 -23.85 12.71 20.21
CA ILE A 353 -23.51 11.29 20.24
C ILE A 353 -24.25 10.63 21.40
N ASN A 354 -25.04 9.60 21.08
CA ASN A 354 -25.86 8.85 22.03
C ASN A 354 -25.14 7.58 22.50
N THR A 355 -24.56 6.84 21.58
CA THR A 355 -23.81 5.61 21.86
C THR A 355 -22.57 5.54 20.97
N VAL A 356 -21.49 4.99 21.52
CA VAL A 356 -20.33 4.54 20.74
C VAL A 356 -20.13 3.07 21.11
N THR A 357 -20.35 2.19 20.15
CA THR A 357 -20.19 0.75 20.31
C THR A 357 -18.89 0.34 19.64
N ILE A 358 -18.06 -0.40 20.38
CA ILE A 358 -16.82 -0.94 19.85
C ILE A 358 -16.96 -2.45 19.86
N THR A 359 -17.00 -3.06 18.68
CA THR A 359 -17.08 -4.51 18.54
C THR A 359 -15.71 -5.05 18.15
N ASN A 360 -15.10 -5.84 19.03
CA ASN A 360 -13.86 -6.53 18.73
C ASN A 360 -14.17 -7.95 18.22
N ARG A 361 -13.56 -8.34 17.11
CA ARG A 361 -13.73 -9.66 16.49
C ARG A 361 -12.71 -10.63 17.15
N GLN A 362 -13.11 -11.88 17.43
CA GLN A 362 -12.31 -12.85 18.20
C GLN A 362 -10.92 -13.13 17.61
N ASP A 363 -10.74 -12.88 16.32
CA ASP A 363 -9.53 -13.02 15.52
C ASP A 363 -8.56 -11.82 15.59
N CYS A 364 -8.89 -10.78 16.37
CA CYS A 364 -8.11 -9.54 16.53
C CYS A 364 -7.74 -9.24 17.99
N CYS A 365 -6.91 -10.10 18.60
CA CYS A 365 -6.23 -9.82 19.88
C CYS A 365 -7.18 -9.25 20.98
N PRO A 366 -8.19 -10.04 21.42
CA PRO A 366 -9.31 -9.56 22.25
C PRO A 366 -8.90 -8.94 23.59
N GLU A 367 -7.73 -9.28 24.14
CA GLU A 367 -7.28 -8.84 25.48
C GLU A 367 -6.74 -7.39 25.52
N ARG A 368 -6.57 -6.71 24.39
CA ARG A 368 -5.87 -5.41 24.33
C ARG A 368 -6.76 -4.16 24.52
N ILE A 369 -8.08 -4.29 24.61
CA ILE A 369 -9.00 -3.13 24.77
C ILE A 369 -9.30 -2.76 26.23
N ASN A 370 -8.80 -3.55 27.18
CA ASN A 370 -9.03 -3.31 28.60
C ASN A 370 -8.39 -1.98 29.04
N GLY A 371 -9.23 -1.05 29.52
CA GLY A 371 -8.80 0.29 29.94
C GLY A 371 -8.89 1.38 28.87
N ALA A 372 -9.54 1.10 27.73
CA ALA A 372 -9.80 2.11 26.72
C ALA A 372 -10.85 3.15 27.18
N GLU A 373 -10.55 4.42 26.95
CA GLU A 373 -11.40 5.58 27.19
C GLU A 373 -11.85 6.18 25.87
N ILE A 374 -13.12 6.59 25.80
CA ILE A 374 -13.67 7.33 24.66
C ILE A 374 -13.72 8.81 25.04
N ARG A 375 -13.12 9.67 24.23
CA ARG A 375 -13.17 11.14 24.37
C ARG A 375 -13.94 11.74 23.20
N ILE A 376 -14.88 12.63 23.50
CA ILE A 376 -15.73 13.29 22.51
C ILE A 376 -15.61 14.80 22.70
N GLY A 377 -15.32 15.54 21.63
CA GLY A 377 -15.04 16.97 21.71
C GLY A 377 -15.26 17.74 20.42
N ASN A 378 -15.32 19.07 20.52
CA ASN A 378 -15.49 19.97 19.37
C ASN A 378 -14.17 20.59 18.88
N SER A 379 -13.05 20.31 19.55
CA SER A 379 -11.70 20.72 19.16
C SER A 379 -10.68 19.66 19.55
N LEU A 380 -9.53 19.66 18.89
CA LEU A 380 -8.37 18.83 19.21
C LEU A 380 -7.33 19.66 19.97
N ASN A 381 -6.54 19.02 20.83
CA ASN A 381 -5.34 19.61 21.42
C ASN A 381 -4.10 19.36 20.55
N ASP A 382 -2.96 19.92 20.95
CA ASP A 382 -1.69 19.84 20.21
C ASP A 382 -1.18 18.41 19.98
N ASN A 383 -1.70 17.45 20.76
CA ASN A 383 -1.41 16.01 20.64
C ASN A 383 -2.48 15.26 19.82
N GLY A 384 -3.38 15.97 19.13
CA GLY A 384 -4.45 15.39 18.32
C GLY A 384 -5.60 14.77 19.13
N ASN A 385 -5.69 15.05 20.44
CA ASN A 385 -6.75 14.51 21.30
C ASN A 385 -7.98 15.41 21.35
N ALA A 386 -9.18 14.82 21.21
CA ALA A 386 -10.44 15.55 21.41
C ALA A 386 -10.50 16.14 22.83
N ASN A 387 -10.73 17.45 22.92
CA ASN A 387 -10.98 18.15 24.18
C ASN A 387 -12.43 17.91 24.60
N PRO A 388 -12.69 17.11 25.65
CA PRO A 388 -14.02 16.97 26.20
C PRO A 388 -14.47 18.31 26.79
N ARG A 389 -15.65 18.78 26.41
CA ARG A 389 -16.36 19.84 27.15
C ARG A 389 -17.42 19.22 28.03
#